data_AF-G0J379-F1
#
_entry.id   AF-G0J379-F1
#
_cell.length_a   1.000
_cell.length_b   1.000
_cell.length_c   1.000
_cell.angle_alpha   90.00
_cell.angle_beta   90.00
_cell.angle_gamma   90.00
#
_symmetry.space_group_name_H-M   'P 1'
#
loop_
_entity.id
_entity.type
_entity.pdbx_description
1 polymer ?
#
loop_
_entity_poly.entity_id
_entity_poly.type
_entity_poly.pdbx_seq_one_letter_code
_entity_poly.pdbx_strand_id
1 'polypeptide(L)'
;MSEINKVEEAKEFAKLLFTSDEIKEILELSELTPEIKKGIKVGHLKAEAEIRKSIMDLARNGSSAAQSYATKLIDSLKRKEY
;
A
#
# COMPACT_ATOMS: atom_id res chain seq x y z
N MET A 1 6.49 -25.58 -0.01
CA MET A 1 6.82 -24.16 -0.28
C MET A 1 7.62 -23.62 0.90
N SER A 2 8.72 -22.92 0.66
CA SER A 2 9.51 -22.30 1.73
C SER A 2 8.77 -21.09 2.29
N GLU A 3 9.03 -20.74 3.55
CA GLU A 3 8.43 -19.59 4.23
C GLU A 3 8.78 -18.25 3.54
N ILE A 4 9.97 -18.18 2.92
CA ILE A 4 10.41 -17.04 2.10
C ILE A 4 9.45 -16.78 0.92
N ASN A 5 8.92 -17.84 0.29
CA ASN A 5 7.98 -17.67 -0.83
C ASN A 5 6.66 -17.04 -0.36
N LYS A 6 6.17 -17.44 0.81
CA LYS A 6 4.90 -16.91 1.35
C LYS A 6 4.98 -15.44 1.74
N VAL A 7 6.13 -14.96 2.21
CA VAL A 7 6.34 -13.54 2.50
C VAL A 7 6.28 -12.69 1.22
N GLU A 8 6.93 -13.16 0.15
CA GLU A 8 6.93 -12.42 -1.12
C GLU A 8 5.54 -12.47 -1.78
N GLU A 9 4.86 -13.62 -1.77
CA GLU A 9 3.48 -13.72 -2.25
C GLU A 9 2.52 -12.80 -1.48
N ALA A 10 2.58 -12.79 -0.15
CA ALA A 10 1.77 -11.90 0.68
C ALA A 10 1.99 -10.42 0.35
N LYS A 11 3.24 -10.05 0.07
CA LYS A 11 3.62 -8.69 -0.32
C LYS A 11 3.10 -8.34 -1.72
N GLU A 12 3.13 -9.26 -2.68
CA GLU A 12 2.53 -9.04 -4.00
C GLU A 12 1.01 -8.86 -3.91
N PHE A 13 0.31 -9.69 -3.13
CA PHE A 13 -1.12 -9.48 -2.89
C PHE A 13 -1.41 -8.16 -2.17
N ALA A 14 -0.58 -7.77 -1.21
CA ALA A 14 -0.73 -6.49 -0.55
C ALA A 14 -0.53 -5.29 -1.49
N LYS A 15 0.29 -5.41 -2.55
CA LYS A 15 0.37 -4.35 -3.58
C LYS A 15 -0.95 -4.18 -4.34
N LEU A 16 -1.75 -5.24 -4.43
CA LEU A 16 -3.10 -5.19 -5.01
C LEU A 16 -4.16 -4.69 -4.00
N LEU A 17 -3.72 -4.21 -2.84
CA LEU A 17 -4.55 -3.64 -1.77
C LEU A 17 -5.47 -4.63 -1.06
N PHE A 18 -5.22 -5.94 -1.15
CA PHE A 18 -5.88 -6.92 -0.30
C PHE A 18 -5.54 -6.70 1.18
N THR A 19 -6.52 -6.88 2.05
CA THR A 19 -6.37 -6.81 3.50
C THR A 19 -5.58 -7.99 4.06
N SER A 20 -5.09 -7.88 5.29
CA SER A 20 -4.37 -8.98 5.94
C SER A 20 -5.20 -10.26 6.05
N ASP A 21 -6.51 -10.15 6.29
CA ASP A 21 -7.39 -11.32 6.40
C ASP A 21 -7.63 -11.98 5.05
N GLU A 22 -7.88 -11.20 3.98
CA GLU A 22 -7.99 -11.73 2.62
C GLU A 22 -6.69 -12.42 2.20
N ILE A 23 -5.52 -11.83 2.50
CA ILE A 23 -4.22 -12.43 2.18
C ILE A 23 -4.01 -13.73 2.96
N LYS A 24 -4.42 -13.76 4.23
CA LYS A 24 -4.37 -14.98 5.06
C LYS A 24 -5.22 -16.10 4.45
N GLU A 25 -6.42 -15.77 3.96
CA GLU A 25 -7.31 -16.72 3.29
C GLU A 25 -6.75 -17.18 1.93
N ILE A 26 -6.27 -16.25 1.09
CA ILE A 26 -5.67 -16.55 -0.22
C ILE A 26 -4.45 -17.47 -0.09
N LEU A 27 -3.63 -17.26 0.93
CA LEU A 27 -2.42 -18.07 1.19
C LEU A 27 -2.68 -19.32 2.04
N GLU A 28 -3.95 -19.60 2.36
CA GLU A 28 -4.38 -20.73 3.16
C GLU A 28 -3.61 -20.84 4.49
N LEU A 29 -3.46 -19.71 5.19
CA LEU A 29 -2.74 -19.61 6.44
C LEU A 29 -3.69 -19.65 7.63
N SER A 30 -3.36 -20.44 8.65
CA SER A 30 -4.04 -20.37 9.95
C SER A 30 -3.76 -19.06 10.67
N GLU A 31 -2.53 -18.55 10.55
CA GLU A 31 -2.09 -17.31 11.18
C GLU A 31 -1.02 -16.59 10.35
N LEU A 32 -0.87 -15.29 10.60
CA LEU A 32 0.14 -14.45 9.96
C LEU A 32 1.35 -14.30 10.88
N THR A 33 2.51 -14.79 10.42
CA THR A 33 3.79 -14.59 11.11
C THR A 33 4.21 -13.11 11.07
N PRO A 34 5.08 -12.66 11.98
CA PRO A 34 5.60 -11.29 11.97
C PRO A 34 6.24 -10.88 10.63
N GLU A 35 6.94 -11.81 9.97
CA GLU A 35 7.59 -11.63 8.67
C GLU A 35 6.57 -11.39 7.57
N ILE A 36 5.51 -12.18 7.53
CA ILE A 36 4.40 -12.02 6.57
C ILE A 36 3.67 -10.70 6.84
N LYS A 37 3.37 -10.37 8.10
CA LYS A 37 2.75 -9.07 8.45
C LYS A 37 3.62 -7.89 7.99
N LYS A 38 4.93 -7.99 8.14
CA LYS A 38 5.88 -6.99 7.63
C LYS A 38 5.85 -6.93 6.10
N GLY A 39 5.82 -8.08 5.42
CA GLY A 39 5.68 -8.17 3.96
C GLY A 39 4.42 -7.48 3.45
N ILE A 40 3.28 -7.75 4.08
CA ILE A 40 1.98 -7.13 3.78
C ILE A 40 2.08 -5.60 3.93
N LYS A 41 2.57 -5.13 5.08
CA LYS A 41 2.74 -3.69 5.34
C LYS A 41 3.62 -3.03 4.29
N VAL A 42 4.73 -3.68 3.90
CA VAL A 42 5.62 -3.18 2.83
C VAL A 42 4.90 -3.13 1.48
N GLY A 43 4.11 -4.15 1.15
CA GLY A 43 3.32 -4.18 -0.09
C GLY A 43 2.31 -3.03 -0.16
N HIS A 44 1.53 -2.81 0.90
CA HIS A 44 0.59 -1.68 0.98
C HIS A 44 1.27 -0.34 0.82
N LEU A 45 2.38 -0.11 1.54
CA LEU A 45 3.13 1.15 1.46
C LEU A 45 3.69 1.40 0.05
N LYS A 46 4.11 0.34 -0.66
CA LYS A 46 4.58 0.47 -2.04
C LYS A 46 3.45 0.83 -2.99
N ALA A 47 2.31 0.15 -2.90
CA ALA A 47 1.14 0.48 -3.72
C ALA A 47 0.64 1.91 -3.45
N GLU A 48 0.60 2.31 -2.19
CA GLU A 48 0.24 3.67 -1.81
C GLU A 48 1.23 4.69 -2.40
N ALA A 49 2.53 4.42 -2.36
CA ALA A 49 3.54 5.29 -2.95
C ALA A 49 3.37 5.43 -4.48
N GLU A 50 3.06 4.34 -5.18
CA GLU A 50 2.79 4.34 -6.62
C GLU A 50 1.55 5.16 -6.98
N ILE A 51 0.46 4.98 -6.24
CA ILE A 51 -0.78 5.76 -6.41
C ILE A 51 -0.51 7.25 -6.16
N ARG A 52 0.17 7.59 -5.06
CA ARG A 52 0.52 8.98 -4.73
C ARG A 52 1.38 9.60 -5.83
N LYS A 53 2.36 8.87 -6.37
CA LYS A 53 3.18 9.33 -7.49
C LYS A 53 2.32 9.62 -8.71
N SER A 54 1.44 8.70 -9.11
CA SER A 54 0.53 8.88 -10.24
C SER A 54 -0.35 10.12 -10.08
N ILE A 55 -0.91 10.34 -8.89
CA ILE A 55 -1.71 11.53 -8.58
C ILE A 55 -0.88 12.82 -8.74
N MET A 56 0.34 12.84 -8.21
CA MET A 56 1.22 14.01 -8.29
C MET A 56 1.60 14.30 -9.75
N ASP A 57 1.86 13.28 -10.56
CA ASP A 57 2.19 13.44 -11.97
C ASP A 57 0.99 13.97 -12.76
N LEU A 58 -0.22 13.44 -12.52
CA LEU A 58 -1.46 13.97 -13.12
C LEU A 58 -1.75 15.41 -12.68
N ALA A 59 -1.49 15.74 -11.42
CA ALA A 59 -1.67 17.09 -10.90
C ALA A 59 -0.72 18.10 -11.58
N ARG A 60 0.55 17.72 -11.77
CA ARG A 60 1.55 18.52 -12.51
C ARG A 60 1.18 18.69 -13.98
N ASN A 61 0.54 17.69 -14.57
CA ASN A 61 0.04 17.75 -15.95
C ASN A 61 -1.31 18.50 -16.09
N GLY A 62 -1.80 19.15 -15.03
CA GLY A 62 -2.95 20.06 -15.10
C GLY A 62 -4.30 19.43 -14.79
N SER A 63 -4.38 18.17 -14.33
CA SER A 63 -5.65 17.58 -13.90
C SER A 63 -6.15 18.24 -12.61
N SER A 64 -7.24 19.02 -12.71
CA SER A 64 -7.80 19.76 -11.57
C SER A 64 -8.27 18.86 -10.42
N ALA A 65 -8.80 17.67 -10.75
CA ALA A 65 -9.19 16.68 -9.75
C ALA A 65 -7.98 16.14 -8.98
N ALA A 66 -6.89 15.83 -9.69
CA ALA A 66 -5.65 15.36 -9.08
C ALA A 66 -4.97 16.46 -8.26
N GLN A 67 -4.99 17.72 -8.73
CA GLN A 67 -4.49 18.88 -7.97
C GLN A 67 -5.24 19.04 -6.64
N SER A 68 -6.57 18.96 -6.68
CA SER A 68 -7.40 19.03 -5.47
C SER A 68 -7.06 17.92 -4.46
N TYR A 69 -6.80 16.71 -4.94
CA TYR A 69 -6.38 15.61 -4.09
C TYR A 69 -4.96 15.78 -3.55
N ALA A 70 -4.03 16.26 -4.38
CA ALA A 70 -2.65 16.57 -3.98
C ALA A 70 -2.60 17.61 -2.87
N THR A 71 -3.41 18.68 -2.94
CA THR A 71 -3.53 19.67 -1.87
C THR A 71 -3.99 19.04 -0.55
N LYS A 72 -5.02 18.18 -0.59
CA LYS A 72 -5.50 17.47 0.61
C LYS A 72 -4.43 16.57 1.23
N LEU A 73 -3.64 15.88 0.40
CA LEU A 73 -2.51 15.07 0.87
C LEU A 73 -1.48 15.93 1.60
N ILE A 74 -1.07 17.07 1.01
CA ILE A 74 -0.11 18.01 1.60
C ILE A 74 -0.64 18.54 2.94
N ASP A 75 -1.91 18.95 2.99
CA ASP A 75 -2.53 19.48 4.21
C ASP A 75 -2.63 18.42 5.30
N SER A 76 -2.89 17.17 4.95
CA SER A 76 -2.92 16.06 5.90
C SER A 76 -1.55 15.80 6.54
N LEU A 77 -0.46 16.00 5.79
CA LEU A 77 0.90 15.83 6.30
C LEU A 77 1.25 16.95 7.28
N LYS A 78 0.97 18.21 6.90
CA LYS A 78 1.20 19.37 7.76
C LYS A 78 0.47 19.28 9.10
N ARG A 79 -0.76 18.74 9.11
CA ARG A 79 -1.54 18.57 10.36
C ARG A 79 -1.00 17.49 11.30
N LYS A 80 -0.19 16.54 10.82
CA LYS A 80 0.41 15.49 11.67
C LYS A 80 1.66 15.97 12.41
N GLU A 81 2.20 17.13 12.04
CA GLU A 81 3.42 17.70 12.62
C GLU A 81 3.16 18.70 13.76
N TYR A 82 1.88 18.98 14.08
CA TYR A 82 1.44 19.82 15.20
C TYR A 82 0.68 18.99 16.24
#